data_AF-A0A6A0B209-F1
#
_entry.id   AF-A0A6A0B209-F1
#
_cell.length_a   1.000
_cell.length_b   1.000
_cell.length_c   1.000
_cell.angle_alpha   90.00
_cell.angle_beta   90.00
_cell.angle_gamma   90.00
#
_symmetry.space_group_name_H-M   'P 1'
#
loop_
_entity.id
_entity.type
_entity.pdbx_description
1 polymer ?
#
loop_
_entity_poly.entity_id
_entity_poly.type
_entity_poly.pdbx_seq_one_letter_code
_entity_poly.pdbx_strand_id
1 'polypeptide(L)' 'MEPEKRISLRLPADLHERLVEKARTDRRSLNSEIIHLLEAVLGPVGGDDQSP' A
#
# COMPACT_ATOMS: atom_id res chain seq x y z
N MET A 1 10.45 16.77 -1.06
CA MET A 1 9.89 15.55 -1.67
C MET A 1 10.93 14.47 -1.49
N GLU A 2 10.64 13.45 -0.69
CA GLU A 2 11.45 12.22 -0.63
C GLU A 2 11.62 11.65 -2.05
N PRO A 3 12.75 10.99 -2.37
CA PRO A 3 12.94 10.42 -3.70
C PRO A 3 11.93 9.29 -3.97
N GLU A 4 11.03 9.49 -4.92
CA GLU A 4 10.09 8.46 -5.37
C GLU A 4 10.81 7.41 -6.23
N LYS A 5 10.56 6.12 -5.94
CA LYS A 5 11.05 5.00 -6.76
C LYS A 5 9.89 4.36 -7.52
N ARG A 6 9.97 4.36 -8.85
CA ARG A 6 8.99 3.68 -9.71
C ARG A 6 9.32 2.20 -9.83
N ILE A 7 8.35 1.34 -9.51
CA ILE A 7 8.44 -0.11 -9.67
C ILE A 7 7.37 -0.60 -10.66
N SER A 8 7.64 -1.73 -11.33
CA SER A 8 6.65 -2.43 -12.14
C SER A 8 6.30 -3.74 -11.44
N LEU A 9 5.02 -3.92 -11.10
CA LEU A 9 4.50 -5.10 -10.41
C LEU A 9 3.65 -5.91 -11.39
N ARG A 10 3.85 -7.24 -11.41
CA ARG A 10 2.95 -8.16 -12.11
C ARG A 10 1.98 -8.73 -11.08
N LEU A 11 0.71 -8.36 -11.19
CA LEU A 11 -0.34 -8.85 -10.29
C LEU A 11 -1.19 -9.89 -11.03
N PRO A 12 -1.62 -10.95 -10.35
CA PRO A 12 -2.77 -11.74 -10.80
C PRO A 12 -3.98 -10.83 -11.09
N ALA A 13 -4.74 -11.14 -12.14
CA ALA A 13 -5.83 -10.28 -12.60
C ALA A 13 -6.94 -10.11 -11.54
N ASP A 14 -7.27 -11.19 -10.84
CA ASP A 14 -8.22 -11.22 -9.74
C ASP A 14 -7.77 -10.33 -8.56
N LEU A 15 -6.47 -10.33 -8.24
CA LEU A 15 -5.93 -9.46 -7.21
C LEU A 15 -6.02 -7.98 -7.63
N HIS A 16 -5.72 -7.67 -8.89
CA HIS A 16 -5.86 -6.31 -9.40
C HIS A 16 -7.32 -5.82 -9.33
N GLU A 17 -8.29 -6.63 -9.73
CA GLU A 17 -9.72 -6.30 -9.66
C GLU A 17 -10.16 -5.99 -8.22
N ARG A 18 -9.78 -6.84 -7.26
CA ARG A 18 -10.07 -6.63 -5.84
C ARG A 18 -9.45 -5.33 -5.31
N LEU A 19 -8.23 -5.00 -5.71
CA LEU A 19 -7.58 -3.75 -5.31
C LEU A 19 -8.30 -2.52 -5.91
N VAL A 20 -8.76 -2.61 -7.16
CA VAL A 20 -9.54 -1.53 -7.80
C VAL A 20 -10.87 -1.30 -7.09
N GLU A 21 -11.59 -2.36 -6.74
CA GLU A 21 -12.85 -2.25 -5.99
C GLU A 21 -12.66 -1.64 -4.61
N LYS A 22 -11.60 -2.07 -3.90
CA LYS A 22 -11.25 -1.51 -2.59
C LYS A 22 -10.88 -0.04 -2.68
N ALA A 23 -10.03 0.34 -3.63
CA ALA A 23 -9.64 1.74 -3.85
C ALA A 23 -10.86 2.63 -4.19
N ARG A 24 -11.81 2.12 -4.99
CA ARG A 24 -13.07 2.83 -5.28
C ARG A 24 -13.92 3.05 -4.03
N THR A 25 -14.07 2.00 -3.21
CA THR A 25 -14.80 2.07 -1.94
C THR A 25 -14.20 3.10 -1.00
N ASP A 26 -12.87 3.12 -0.91
CA ASP A 26 -12.13 4.01 -0.02
C ASP A 26 -11.88 5.41 -0.63
N ARG A 27 -12.43 5.67 -1.83
CA ARG A 27 -12.29 6.93 -2.61
C ARG A 27 -10.82 7.36 -2.79
N ARG A 28 -9.95 6.39 -3.04
CA ARG A 28 -8.50 6.58 -3.23
C ARG A 28 -8.06 6.15 -4.62
N SER A 29 -6.90 6.64 -5.05
CA SER A 29 -6.24 6.07 -6.23
C SER A 29 -5.76 4.65 -5.91
N LEU A 30 -5.65 3.80 -6.93
CA LEU A 30 -5.10 2.44 -6.76
C LEU A 30 -3.69 2.48 -6.15
N ASN A 31 -2.87 3.45 -6.53
CA ASN A 31 -1.53 3.62 -5.97
C ASN A 31 -1.57 3.95 -4.47
N SER A 32 -2.42 4.91 -4.08
CA SER A 32 -2.61 5.28 -2.68
C SER A 32 -3.13 4.11 -1.84
N GLU A 33 -3.99 3.27 -2.41
CA GLU A 33 -4.49 2.07 -1.72
C GLU A 33 -3.41 1.01 -1.56
N ILE A 34 -2.58 0.77 -2.59
CA ILE A 34 -1.44 -0.14 -2.50
C ILE A 34 -0.46 0.34 -1.41
N ILE A 35 -0.12 1.63 -1.39
CA ILE A 35 0.75 2.21 -0.36
C ILE A 35 0.15 2.03 1.02
N HIS A 36 -1.13 2.37 1.20
CA HIS A 36 -1.82 2.22 2.48
C HIS A 36 -1.78 0.78 3.02
N LEU A 37 -2.02 -0.20 2.16
CA LEU A 37 -1.95 -1.62 2.53
C LEU A 37 -0.53 -2.05 2.88
N LEU A 38 0.48 -1.57 2.15
CA LEU A 38 1.88 -1.87 2.45
C LEU A 38 2.31 -1.25 3.79
N GLU A 39 1.97 0.00 4.05
CA GLU A 39 2.25 0.68 5.31
C GLU A 39 1.54 0.01 6.50
N ALA A 40 0.30 -0.43 6.32
CA ALA A 40 -0.45 -1.14 7.36
C ALA A 40 0.19 -2.49 7.73
N VAL A 41 0.81 -3.18 6.76
CA VAL A 41 1.47 -4.48 6.98
C VAL A 41 2.89 -4.31 7.52
N LEU A 42 3.64 -3.34 7.01
CA LEU A 42 5.02 -3.09 7.44
C LEU A 42 5.08 -2.40 8.81
N GLY A 43 4.01 -1.72 9.21
CA GLY A 43 3.98 -0.92 10.43
C GLY A 43 4.77 0.38 10.29
N PRO A 44 4.81 1.21 11.36
CA PRO A 44 5.57 2.45 11.36
C PRO A 44 7.07 2.18 11.15
N VAL A 45 7.66 2.93 10.21
CA VAL A 45 9.12 2.97 10.01
C VAL A 45 9.73 3.65 11.25
N GLY A 46 10.13 2.85 12.23
CA GLY A 46 10.64 3.34 13.53
C GLY A 46 10.01 2.68 14.76
N GLY A 47 9.29 1.56 14.61
CA GLY A 47 8.87 0.71 15.73
C GLY A 47 10.04 -0.08 16.35
N ASP A 48 11.16 0.58 16.67
CA ASP A 48 12.14 0.03 17.60
C ASP A 48 11.56 0.19 19.01
N ASP A 49 11.06 -0.93 19.53
CA ASP A 49 11.26 -1.38 20.91
C ASP A 49 11.07 -0.34 22.03
N GLN A 50 9.85 0.15 22.22
CA GLN A 50 9.42 0.54 23.57
C GLN A 50 8.65 -0.63 24.21
N SER A 51 9.42 -1.65 24.61
CA SER A 51 9.00 -2.54 25.69
C SER A 51 8.91 -1.75 27.01
N PRO A 52 7.91 -2.01 27.86
CA PRO A 52 7.70 -1.32 29.14
C PRO A 52 8.80 -1.54 30.18
#